data_AF-A0A6J6QTX3-F1
#
_entry.id   AF-A0A6J6QTX3-F1
#
_cell.length_a   1.000
_cell.length_b   1.000
_cell.length_c   1.000
_cell.angle_alpha   90.00
_cell.angle_beta   90.00
_cell.angle_gamma   90.00
#
_symmetry.space_group_name_H-M   'P 1'
#
loop_
_entity.id
_entity.type
_entity.pdbx_description
1 polymer ?
#
loop_
_entity_poly.entity_id
_entity_poly.type
_entity_poly.pdbx_seq_one_letter_code
_entity_poly.pdbx_strand_id
1 'polypeptide(L)'
;MIETPRAALRADELSEEADFFSFGTNDLTQMTFGFSRDDIESRMMPAYLEGGLLKRNPFETIDQDGVGELVKIAAKRGRAAKPGIKLGVCGEHGGDPESIDLFYRVGLDYVSCSPFRVPIARLAVAQAVLASGGKKKSDTK
;
A
#
# COMPACT_ATOMS: atom_id res chain seq x y z
N MET A 1 7.47 4.97 -9.49
CA MET A 1 7.00 3.95 -8.52
C MET A 1 7.63 4.25 -7.17
N ILE A 2 6.90 4.05 -6.08
CA ILE A 2 7.45 4.05 -4.71
C ILE A 2 7.47 2.60 -4.23
N GLU A 3 8.59 1.94 -4.45
CA GLU A 3 8.75 0.49 -4.22
C GLU A 3 10.07 0.13 -3.51
N THR A 4 10.85 1.14 -3.14
CA THR A 4 12.03 0.98 -2.28
C THR A 4 11.84 1.77 -0.98
N PRO A 5 12.35 1.29 0.16
CA PRO A 5 12.27 2.03 1.41
C PRO A 5 12.89 3.43 1.31
N ARG A 6 13.99 3.58 0.58
CA ARG A 6 14.62 4.89 0.35
C ARG A 6 13.70 5.84 -0.41
N ALA A 7 12.98 5.37 -1.43
CA ALA A 7 12.03 6.20 -2.16
C ALA A 7 10.89 6.68 -1.25
N ALA A 8 10.38 5.83 -0.36
CA ALA A 8 9.39 6.23 0.62
C ALA A 8 9.93 7.28 1.60
N LEU A 9 11.16 7.10 2.08
CA LEU A 9 11.85 8.03 2.97
C LEU A 9 12.22 9.36 2.28
N ARG A 10 12.43 9.41 0.97
CA ARG A 10 12.74 10.65 0.22
C ARG A 10 11.61 11.08 -0.71
N ALA A 11 10.36 10.73 -0.37
CA ALA A 11 9.20 11.02 -1.20
C ALA A 11 8.92 12.52 -1.36
N ASP A 12 9.43 13.35 -0.45
CA ASP A 12 9.48 14.82 -0.58
C ASP A 12 10.25 15.24 -1.84
N GLU A 13 11.53 14.84 -1.94
CA GLU A 13 12.40 15.17 -3.09
C GLU A 13 11.84 14.57 -4.38
N LEU A 14 11.39 13.31 -4.35
CA LEU A 14 10.85 12.64 -5.54
C LEU A 14 9.58 13.32 -6.07
N SER A 15 8.81 13.99 -5.22
CA SER A 15 7.56 14.64 -5.63
C SER A 15 7.79 15.94 -6.41
N GLU A 16 8.99 16.52 -6.36
CA GLU A 16 9.36 17.69 -7.16
C GLU A 16 9.36 17.35 -8.65
N GLU A 17 9.81 16.13 -8.99
CA GLU A 17 9.95 15.66 -10.37
C GLU A 17 8.80 14.74 -10.81
N ALA A 18 8.05 14.16 -9.88
CA ALA A 18 6.97 13.22 -10.19
C ALA A 18 5.58 13.88 -10.18
N ASP A 19 4.73 13.50 -11.14
CA ASP A 19 3.33 13.94 -11.19
C ASP A 19 2.38 13.03 -10.40
N PHE A 20 2.80 11.80 -10.15
CA PHE A 20 2.06 10.84 -9.34
C PHE A 20 2.99 9.80 -8.72
N PHE A 21 2.55 9.20 -7.62
CA PHE A 21 3.16 8.00 -7.05
C PHE A 21 2.24 6.81 -7.24
N SER A 22 2.83 5.72 -7.73
CA SER A 22 2.24 4.38 -7.67
C SER A 22 3.10 3.55 -6.73
N PHE A 23 2.51 3.05 -5.64
CA PHE A 23 3.16 2.22 -4.65
C PHE A 23 3.27 0.78 -5.20
N GLY A 24 4.51 0.34 -5.43
CA GLY A 24 4.84 -1.04 -5.76
C GLY A 24 4.99 -1.85 -4.49
N THR A 25 3.87 -2.21 -3.88
CA THR A 25 3.87 -2.79 -2.53
C THR A 25 4.50 -4.19 -2.48
N ASN A 26 4.52 -4.94 -3.59
CA ASN A 26 5.22 -6.22 -3.64
C ASN A 26 6.72 -6.06 -3.38
N ASP A 27 7.41 -5.24 -4.18
CA ASP A 27 8.85 -4.97 -4.01
C ASP A 27 9.13 -4.20 -2.73
N LEU A 28 8.23 -3.28 -2.33
CA LEU A 28 8.37 -2.59 -1.06
C LEU A 28 8.34 -3.57 0.11
N THR A 29 7.44 -4.57 0.09
CA THR A 29 7.41 -5.66 1.07
C THR A 29 8.71 -6.45 1.04
N GLN A 30 9.20 -6.86 -0.15
CA GLN A 30 10.46 -7.59 -0.27
C GLN A 30 11.62 -6.86 0.40
N MET A 31 11.80 -5.57 0.08
CA MET A 31 12.90 -4.78 0.62
C MET A 31 12.74 -4.42 2.10
N THR A 32 11.50 -4.28 2.58
CA THR A 32 11.23 -3.96 3.99
C THR A 32 11.44 -5.16 4.90
N PHE A 33 10.98 -6.34 4.48
CA PHE A 33 11.18 -7.58 5.23
C PHE A 33 12.56 -8.23 4.99
N GLY A 34 13.26 -7.84 3.93
CA GLY A 34 14.45 -8.55 3.45
C GLY A 34 14.10 -9.92 2.86
N PHE A 35 12.90 -10.06 2.30
CA PHE A 35 12.40 -11.29 1.71
C PHE A 35 12.59 -11.31 0.21
N SER A 36 13.26 -12.34 -0.30
CA SER A 36 13.10 -12.76 -1.69
C SER A 36 11.78 -13.51 -1.79
N ARG A 37 10.82 -13.00 -2.58
CA ARG A 37 9.48 -13.59 -2.67
C ARG A 37 9.51 -15.03 -3.17
N ASP A 38 10.28 -15.28 -4.23
CA ASP A 38 10.39 -16.60 -4.86
C ASP A 38 10.96 -17.66 -3.90
N ASP A 39 11.89 -17.24 -3.02
CA ASP A 39 12.50 -18.14 -2.04
C ASP A 39 11.65 -18.32 -0.78
N ILE A 40 11.07 -17.24 -0.25
CA ILE A 40 10.37 -17.28 1.04
C ILE A 40 9.03 -18.02 0.94
N GLU A 41 8.28 -17.82 -0.15
CA GLU A 41 6.93 -18.38 -0.32
C GLU A 41 6.95 -19.92 -0.28
N SER A 42 7.94 -20.53 -0.94
CA SER A 42 8.03 -21.99 -1.05
C SER A 42 8.77 -22.67 0.12
N ARG A 43 9.64 -21.94 0.84
CA ARG A 43 10.56 -22.56 1.81
C ARG A 43 10.23 -22.28 3.26
N MET A 44 9.81 -21.05 3.59
CA MET A 44 9.77 -20.58 4.98
C MET A 44 8.42 -20.00 5.40
N MET A 45 7.63 -19.47 4.45
CA MET A 45 6.35 -18.83 4.77
C MET A 45 5.38 -19.75 5.52
N PRO A 46 5.20 -21.03 5.16
CA PRO A 46 4.34 -21.94 5.92
C PRO A 46 4.77 -22.07 7.39
N ALA A 47 6.08 -22.23 7.64
CA ALA A 47 6.61 -22.33 9.00
C ALA A 47 6.43 -21.04 9.81
N TYR A 48 6.51 -19.87 9.18
CA TYR A 48 6.29 -18.58 9.85
C TYR A 48 4.82 -18.41 10.26
N LEU A 49 3.89 -18.85 9.41
CA LEU A 49 2.46 -18.79 9.69
C LEU A 49 2.04 -19.81 10.74
N GLU A 50 2.49 -21.07 10.62
CA GLU A 50 2.21 -22.15 11.59
C GLU A 50 2.81 -21.85 12.97
N GLY A 51 4.01 -21.26 12.99
CA GLY A 51 4.67 -20.81 14.22
C GLY A 51 4.10 -19.52 14.81
N GLY A 52 3.13 -18.87 14.14
CA GLY A 52 2.55 -17.61 14.59
C GLY A 52 3.51 -16.41 14.57
N LEU A 53 4.65 -16.53 13.89
CA LEU A 53 5.62 -15.45 13.72
C LEU A 53 5.06 -14.35 12.81
N LEU A 54 4.22 -14.73 11.85
CA LEU A 54 3.43 -13.82 11.03
C LEU A 54 1.96 -14.19 11.13
N LYS A 55 1.10 -13.18 11.27
CA LYS A 55 -0.36 -13.38 11.30
C LYS A 55 -0.91 -13.73 9.92
N ARG A 56 -0.30 -13.19 8.86
CA ARG A 56 -0.67 -13.38 7.45
C ARG A 56 0.56 -13.29 6.56
N ASN A 57 0.45 -13.80 5.34
CA ASN A 57 1.44 -13.62 4.31
C ASN A 57 1.50 -12.13 3.90
N PRO A 58 2.64 -11.43 4.11
CA PRO A 58 2.76 -9.99 3.86
C PRO A 58 2.77 -9.61 2.37
N PHE A 59 2.77 -10.60 1.46
CA PHE A 59 2.60 -10.40 0.01
C PHE A 59 1.13 -10.48 -0.45
N GLU A 60 0.22 -10.92 0.44
CA GLU A 60 -1.21 -11.03 0.16
C GLU A 60 -2.01 -9.93 0.87
N THR A 61 -1.74 -9.72 2.17
CA THR A 61 -2.28 -8.63 2.97
C THR A 61 -1.11 -7.77 3.45
N ILE A 62 -1.18 -6.47 3.22
CA ILE A 62 -0.09 -5.56 3.55
C ILE A 62 0.19 -5.58 5.06
N ASP A 63 1.47 -5.65 5.39
CA ASP A 63 1.95 -5.40 6.75
C ASP A 63 1.68 -3.93 7.13
N GLN A 64 0.71 -3.70 8.02
CA GLN A 64 0.24 -2.35 8.33
C GLN A 64 1.25 -1.52 9.12
N ASP A 65 2.09 -2.16 9.94
CA ASP A 65 2.96 -1.51 10.92
C ASP A 65 4.42 -1.38 10.47
N GLY A 66 4.84 -2.09 9.41
CA GLY A 66 6.13 -1.89 8.74
C GLY A 66 5.96 -1.29 7.35
N VAL A 67 5.51 -2.09 6.37
CA VAL A 67 5.35 -1.63 4.98
C VAL A 67 4.32 -0.49 4.88
N GLY A 68 3.22 -0.61 5.62
CA GLY A 68 2.17 0.40 5.72
C GLY A 68 2.68 1.73 6.28
N GLU A 69 3.62 1.72 7.22
CA GLU A 69 4.27 2.94 7.74
C GLU A 69 5.10 3.63 6.65
N LEU A 70 5.82 2.87 5.80
CA LEU A 70 6.52 3.46 4.66
C LEU A 70 5.55 4.11 3.66
N VAL A 71 4.41 3.47 3.38
CA VAL A 71 3.35 4.06 2.54
C VAL A 71 2.81 5.36 3.16
N LYS A 72 2.55 5.38 4.48
CA LYS A 72 2.12 6.59 5.22
C LYS A 72 3.15 7.71 5.13
N ILE A 73 4.43 7.39 5.37
CA ILE A 73 5.53 8.36 5.31
C ILE A 73 5.62 8.97 3.91
N ALA A 74 5.60 8.14 2.88
CA ALA A 74 5.71 8.58 1.49
C ALA A 74 4.53 9.45 1.07
N ALA A 75 3.29 9.03 1.41
CA ALA A 75 2.09 9.80 1.12
C ALA A 75 2.10 11.17 1.81
N LYS A 76 2.51 11.21 3.08
CA LYS A 76 2.62 12.45 3.86
C LYS A 76 3.69 13.39 3.27
N ARG A 77 4.90 12.87 3.01
CA ARG A 77 6.02 13.67 2.49
C ARG A 77 5.74 14.18 1.07
N GLY A 78 5.24 13.31 0.20
CA GLY A 78 4.89 13.67 -1.18
C GLY A 78 3.82 14.76 -1.23
N ARG A 79 2.77 14.69 -0.40
CA ARG A 79 1.76 15.75 -0.34
C ARG A 79 2.22 17.01 0.38
N ALA A 80 3.15 16.90 1.32
CA ALA A 80 3.73 18.09 1.96
C ALA A 80 4.53 18.92 0.95
N ALA A 81 5.26 18.26 0.04
CA ALA A 81 6.04 18.93 -1.01
C ALA A 81 5.19 19.30 -2.24
N LYS A 82 4.25 18.44 -2.68
CA LYS A 82 3.33 18.69 -3.81
C LYS A 82 1.88 18.33 -3.41
N PRO A 83 1.08 19.26 -2.85
CA PRO A 83 -0.27 18.98 -2.30
C PRO A 83 -1.25 18.27 -3.25
N GLY A 84 -1.12 18.51 -4.56
CA GLY A 84 -1.98 17.92 -5.59
C GLY A 84 -1.47 16.60 -6.19
N ILE A 85 -0.34 16.04 -5.73
CA ILE A 85 0.22 14.82 -6.30
C ILE A 85 -0.77 13.65 -6.15
N LYS A 86 -0.98 12.92 -7.24
CA LYS A 86 -1.86 11.74 -7.23
C LYS A 86 -1.12 10.55 -6.61
N LEU A 87 -1.77 9.86 -5.68
CA LEU A 87 -1.21 8.71 -5.01
C LEU A 87 -2.06 7.47 -5.31
N GLY A 88 -1.46 6.37 -5.71
CA GLY A 88 -2.17 5.10 -5.82
C GLY A 88 -1.27 3.91 -5.58
N VAL A 89 -1.85 2.72 -5.58
CA VAL A 89 -1.13 1.46 -5.35
C VAL A 89 -1.45 0.49 -6.47
N CYS A 90 -0.46 -0.33 -6.84
CA CYS A 90 -0.62 -1.45 -7.76
C CYS A 90 -0.15 -2.75 -7.11
N GLY A 91 -0.57 -3.87 -7.70
CA GLY A 91 -0.21 -5.21 -7.27
C GLY A 91 -1.31 -5.91 -6.48
N GLU A 92 -0.95 -7.00 -5.81
CA GLU A 92 -1.91 -7.90 -5.17
C GLU A 92 -2.66 -7.24 -4.02
N HIS A 93 -1.98 -6.41 -3.23
CA HIS A 93 -2.59 -5.64 -2.14
C HIS A 93 -3.69 -4.68 -2.62
N GLY A 94 -3.64 -4.23 -3.88
CA GLY A 94 -4.67 -3.37 -4.46
C GLY A 94 -6.04 -4.03 -4.60
N GLY A 95 -6.12 -5.36 -4.44
CA GLY A 95 -7.37 -6.13 -4.44
C GLY A 95 -7.68 -6.82 -3.12
N ASP A 96 -6.94 -6.54 -2.05
CA ASP A 96 -7.14 -7.12 -0.72
C ASP A 96 -7.93 -6.15 0.18
N PRO A 97 -9.09 -6.54 0.75
CA PRO A 97 -9.95 -5.61 1.49
C PRO A 97 -9.28 -4.93 2.69
N GLU A 98 -8.43 -5.64 3.44
CA GLU A 98 -7.75 -5.09 4.61
C GLU A 98 -6.65 -4.10 4.21
N SER A 99 -5.90 -4.42 3.15
CA SER A 99 -4.94 -3.50 2.56
C SER A 99 -5.61 -2.25 1.99
N ILE A 100 -6.75 -2.40 1.30
CA ILE A 100 -7.54 -1.29 0.75
C ILE A 100 -8.01 -0.34 1.85
N ASP A 101 -8.47 -0.86 2.99
CA ASP A 101 -8.84 -0.03 4.14
C ASP A 101 -7.67 0.82 4.63
N LEU A 102 -6.48 0.22 4.78
CA LEU A 102 -5.26 0.97 5.12
C LEU A 102 -5.01 2.07 4.07
N PHE A 103 -4.97 1.73 2.78
CA PHE A 103 -4.69 2.69 1.71
C PHE A 103 -5.70 3.85 1.69
N TYR A 104 -6.97 3.56 1.95
CA TYR A 104 -8.01 4.57 2.10
C TYR A 104 -7.72 5.49 3.31
N ARG A 105 -7.39 4.93 4.48
CA ARG A 105 -7.03 5.69 5.69
C ARG A 105 -5.77 6.55 5.50
N VAL A 106 -4.77 6.06 4.77
CA VAL A 106 -3.58 6.85 4.38
C VAL A 106 -3.94 7.95 3.39
N GLY A 107 -5.05 7.79 2.68
CA GLY A 107 -5.58 8.77 1.75
C GLY A 107 -5.09 8.59 0.32
N LEU A 108 -4.74 7.38 -0.11
CA LEU A 108 -4.45 7.09 -1.53
C LEU A 108 -5.68 7.34 -2.40
N ASP A 109 -5.47 7.83 -3.61
CA ASP A 109 -6.50 8.27 -4.56
C ASP A 109 -7.09 7.14 -5.40
N TYR A 110 -6.33 6.09 -5.65
CA TYR A 110 -6.82 4.90 -6.34
C TYR A 110 -6.09 3.62 -5.89
N VAL A 111 -6.75 2.49 -6.17
CA VAL A 111 -6.15 1.16 -6.12
C VAL A 111 -6.21 0.54 -7.51
N SER A 112 -5.17 -0.20 -7.89
CA SER A 112 -5.09 -0.94 -9.14
C SER A 112 -4.83 -2.41 -8.83
N CYS A 113 -5.64 -3.30 -9.41
CA CYS A 113 -5.60 -4.73 -9.17
C CYS A 113 -5.92 -5.51 -10.46
N SER A 114 -5.72 -6.83 -10.42
CA SER A 114 -6.04 -7.71 -11.55
C SER A 114 -7.53 -7.63 -11.94
N PRO A 115 -7.89 -7.85 -13.22
CA PRO A 115 -9.26 -7.62 -13.72
C PRO A 115 -10.35 -8.31 -12.90
N PHE A 116 -10.12 -9.55 -12.48
CA PHE A 116 -11.08 -10.33 -11.70
C PHE A 116 -11.26 -9.83 -10.26
N ARG A 117 -10.27 -9.10 -9.71
CA ARG A 117 -10.34 -8.50 -8.37
C ARG A 117 -11.01 -7.13 -8.38
N VAL A 118 -11.26 -6.51 -9.54
CA VAL A 118 -11.90 -5.19 -9.64
C VAL A 118 -13.25 -5.13 -8.90
N PRO A 119 -14.19 -6.10 -9.02
CA PRO A 119 -15.44 -6.05 -8.28
C PRO A 119 -15.24 -6.10 -6.75
N ILE A 120 -14.29 -6.91 -6.28
CA ILE A 120 -13.94 -7.03 -4.86
C ILE A 120 -13.34 -5.72 -4.36
N ALA A 121 -12.39 -5.14 -5.10
CA ALA A 121 -11.76 -3.88 -4.74
C ALA A 121 -12.79 -2.74 -4.65
N ARG A 122 -13.73 -2.66 -5.59
CA ARG A 122 -14.83 -1.67 -5.54
C ARG A 122 -15.69 -1.81 -4.29
N LEU A 123 -16.05 -3.03 -3.92
CA LEU A 123 -16.83 -3.31 -2.71
C LEU A 123 -16.05 -2.93 -1.45
N ALA A 124 -14.77 -3.34 -1.37
CA ALA A 124 -13.91 -3.03 -0.23
C ALA A 124 -13.69 -1.52 -0.05
N VAL A 125 -13.45 -0.77 -1.14
CA VAL A 125 -13.35 0.70 -1.08
C VAL A 125 -14.66 1.30 -0.57
N ALA A 126 -15.82 0.85 -1.05
CA ALA A 126 -17.11 1.35 -0.58
C ALA A 126 -17.32 1.08 0.92
N GLN A 127 -16.95 -0.12 1.39
CA GLN A 127 -17.02 -0.47 2.82
C GLN A 127 -16.09 0.40 3.66
N ALA A 128 -14.85 0.65 3.23
CA ALA A 128 -13.90 1.52 3.93
C ALA A 128 -14.42 2.97 4.05
N VAL A 129 -15.04 3.50 2.98
CA VAL A 129 -15.68 4.82 2.98
C VAL A 129 -16.85 4.88 3.97
N LEU A 130 -17.71 3.86 3.98
CA LEU A 130 -18.87 3.79 4.88
C LEU A 130 -18.44 3.65 6.35
N ALA A 131 -17.44 2.80 6.64
CA ALA A 131 -16.88 2.62 7.97
C ALA A 131 -16.27 3.91 8.53
N SER A 132 -15.73 4.77 7.65
CA SER A 132 -15.18 6.08 8.00
C SER A 132 -16.24 7.19 8.15
N GLY A 133 -17.53 6.83 8.18
CA GLY A 133 -18.65 7.76 8.37
C GLY A 133 -18.99 8.59 7.13
N GLY A 134 -18.63 8.12 5.93
CA GLY A 134 -18.96 8.80 4.67
C GLY A 134 -18.31 10.18 4.49
N LYS A 135 -17.33 10.55 5.32
CA LYS A 135 -16.56 11.78 5.14
C LYS A 135 -15.79 11.67 3.84
N LYS A 136 -16.22 12.43 2.83
CA LYS A 136 -15.40 12.67 1.62
C LYS A 136 -14.02 13.15 2.08
N LYS A 137 -12.97 12.68 1.42
CA LYS A 137 -11.66 13.35 1.45
C LYS A 137 -11.92 14.85 1.30
N SER A 138 -11.32 15.68 2.16
CA SER A 138 -11.36 17.12 1.91
C SER A 138 -10.67 17.31 0.56
N ASP A 139 -11.43 17.75 -0.44
CA ASP A 139 -10.88 18.27 -1.68
C ASP A 139 -10.13 19.55 -1.30
N THR A 140 -8.89 19.40 -0.87
CA THR A 140 -7.93 20.50 -0.75
C THR A 140 -7.71 20.99 -2.17
N LYS A 141 -8.43 22.06 -2.52
CA LYS A 141 -8.23 22.84 -3.74
C LYS A 141 -6.88 23.51 -3.74
#